data_AF-R7N485-F1
#
_entry.id   AF-R7N485-F1
#
_cell.length_a   1.000
_cell.length_b   1.000
_cell.length_c   1.000
_cell.angle_alpha   90.00
_cell.angle_beta   90.00
_cell.angle_gamma   90.00
#
_symmetry.space_group_name_H-M   'P 1'
#
loop_
_entity.id
_entity.type
_entity.pdbx_description
1 polymer ?
#
loop_
_entity_poly.entity_id
_entity_poly.type
_entity_poly.pdbx_seq_one_letter_code
_entity_poly.pdbx_strand_id
1 'polypeptide(L)'
;MSGQNTLLPNLKTNGRKEYVKQADINHLVKGVALLAGGILAASCITTELSFPVRGFLFCVGAALCVIGVPFLVKFYKEVKAFKEYVPQWDKGRGIFDRMAKELNVWYEEGEELVSCDGDTRYYLKLQRDRLEDKGLRMQNVVRPVKGKSFGTAAFSRKSAWYTTDMLYEEISRELRFLKGPQILYQRQVEQVMYEIVVHTPNEKETDHLMITCPNCGAVSPVSQLVEGCRYCGTRFRMKDLFPRVVNTYFIRTTSIMKHTTNQRRIMGILMLVMLLVCMPGVMISSEGVIPIALFTAYLTALICGGVGGFVITSFMMIGSLFQRDGMKHLPLFRTLRSRSRIKGMMKRMDPNFSYEKFEGQMVALIRMAVFAKEPQNLTAYCGGKRDDRFADIIEMTYTNGMCLQKVRQNGNVLHLTLRTWWINYSEVNGKIIKTGDLIDATFAKNVARRETPGFSITSVNCHSCGGSFDAVRQRNCPYCGTEYHMEEDYWVIEDMKLVR
;
A
#
# COMPACT_ATOMS: atom_id res chain seq x y z
N MET A 1 31.82 23.98 3.81
CA MET A 1 32.23 23.27 5.04
C MET A 1 30.99 22.64 5.67
N SER A 2 31.15 21.41 6.15
CA SER A 2 30.20 20.52 6.86
C SER A 2 28.79 20.33 6.30
N GLY A 3 28.69 19.46 5.28
CA GLY A 3 27.46 18.72 4.99
C GLY A 3 27.20 17.72 6.11
N GLN A 4 26.13 17.95 6.88
CA GLN A 4 25.63 16.94 7.81
C GLN A 4 24.97 15.81 7.01
N ASN A 5 25.50 14.61 7.20
CA ASN A 5 24.86 13.34 6.81
C ASN A 5 23.57 13.16 7.61
N THR A 6 22.45 13.71 7.13
CA THR A 6 21.12 13.26 7.52
C THR A 6 20.72 12.09 6.62
N LEU A 7 20.57 10.91 7.21
CA LEU A 7 20.30 9.63 6.52
C LEU A 7 18.97 9.58 5.72
N LEU A 8 18.14 10.64 5.74
CA LEU A 8 16.88 10.74 5.00
C LEU A 8 16.62 12.20 4.55
N PRO A 9 17.20 12.68 3.42
CA PRO A 9 17.25 14.12 3.16
C PRO A 9 15.96 14.79 2.67
N ASN A 10 14.86 14.07 2.40
CA ASN A 10 13.67 14.66 1.76
C ASN A 10 12.36 13.91 2.09
N LEU A 11 12.05 13.70 3.37
CA LEU A 11 10.74 13.17 3.76
C LEU A 11 9.77 14.34 4.01
N LYS A 12 8.76 14.51 3.16
CA LYS A 12 7.65 15.44 3.41
C LYS A 12 6.43 14.66 3.87
N THR A 13 5.82 15.03 4.98
CA THR A 13 4.58 14.42 5.46
C THR A 13 3.44 15.43 5.36
N ASN A 14 2.38 15.07 4.67
CA ASN A 14 1.13 15.81 4.70
C ASN A 14 0.18 15.11 5.67
N GLY A 15 -0.19 15.75 6.78
CA GLY A 15 -1.11 15.16 7.77
C GLY A 15 -2.54 15.01 7.23
N ARG A 16 -3.31 14.03 7.73
CA ARG A 16 -4.74 13.91 7.40
C ARG A 16 -5.56 14.57 8.51
N LYS A 17 -6.57 15.37 8.14
CA LYS A 17 -7.54 15.88 9.12
C LYS A 17 -8.49 14.74 9.50
N GLU A 18 -8.42 14.31 10.76
CA GLU A 18 -9.41 13.40 11.32
C GLU A 18 -10.64 14.19 11.77
N TYR A 19 -11.79 13.90 11.17
CA TYR A 19 -13.05 14.54 11.54
C TYR A 19 -13.63 13.97 12.85
N VAL A 20 -13.29 12.72 13.17
CA VAL A 20 -13.71 12.05 14.41
C VAL A 20 -12.47 11.68 15.21
N LYS A 21 -12.30 12.33 16.36
CA LYS A 21 -11.16 12.06 17.25
C LYS A 21 -11.28 10.66 17.85
N GLN A 22 -10.15 9.97 17.98
CA GLN A 22 -10.06 8.77 18.80
C GLN A 22 -10.48 9.10 20.24
N ALA A 23 -11.24 8.19 20.87
CA ALA A 23 -11.74 8.36 22.23
C ALA A 23 -10.62 8.72 23.20
N ASP A 24 -10.83 9.75 24.00
CA ASP A 24 -9.81 10.26 24.91
C ASP A 24 -9.73 9.34 26.15
N ILE A 25 -8.61 8.64 26.25
CA ILE A 25 -8.30 7.67 27.30
C ILE A 25 -8.38 8.30 28.69
N ASN A 26 -8.14 9.61 28.80
CA ASN A 26 -8.27 10.32 30.06
C ASN A 26 -9.68 10.20 30.64
N HIS A 27 -10.73 10.12 29.80
CA HIS A 27 -12.09 9.91 30.26
C HIS A 27 -12.28 8.49 30.82
N LEU A 28 -11.70 7.47 30.19
CA LEU A 28 -11.73 6.10 30.71
C LEU A 28 -10.97 6.00 32.04
N VAL A 29 -9.74 6.51 32.10
CA VAL A 29 -8.90 6.45 33.30
C VAL A 29 -9.55 7.22 34.45
N LYS A 30 -10.06 8.42 34.21
CA LYS A 30 -10.80 9.19 35.23
C LYS A 30 -12.05 8.46 35.69
N GLY A 31 -12.86 7.92 34.76
CA GLY A 31 -14.07 7.18 35.11
C GLY A 31 -13.79 5.94 35.95
N VAL A 32 -12.79 5.13 35.56
CA VAL A 32 -12.39 3.92 36.30
C VAL A 32 -11.76 4.27 37.65
N ALA A 33 -10.89 5.27 37.72
CA ALA A 33 -10.26 5.69 38.97
C ALA A 33 -11.29 6.23 39.98
N LEU A 34 -12.26 7.03 39.52
CA LEU A 34 -13.35 7.54 40.35
C LEU A 34 -14.26 6.43 40.87
N LEU A 35 -14.58 5.43 40.03
CA LEU A 35 -15.34 4.25 40.47
C LEU A 35 -14.56 3.40 41.47
N ALA A 36 -13.29 3.09 41.19
CA ALA A 36 -12.47 2.28 42.09
C ALA A 36 -12.27 2.98 43.45
N GLY A 37 -11.96 4.28 43.42
CA GLY A 37 -11.85 5.11 44.63
C GLY A 37 -13.17 5.27 45.37
N GLY A 38 -14.29 5.39 44.64
CA GLY A 38 -15.63 5.46 45.23
C GLY A 38 -16.05 4.16 45.91
N ILE A 39 -15.79 3.01 45.29
CA ILE A 39 -16.04 1.68 45.87
C ILE A 39 -15.16 1.43 47.10
N LEU A 40 -13.88 1.81 47.03
CA LEU A 40 -12.96 1.73 48.19
C LEU A 40 -13.46 2.62 49.34
N ALA A 41 -13.80 3.89 49.09
CA ALA A 41 -14.30 4.80 50.11
C ALA A 41 -15.65 4.36 50.70
N ALA A 42 -16.57 3.85 49.88
CA ALA A 42 -17.84 3.32 50.34
C ALA A 42 -17.66 2.03 51.17
N SER A 43 -16.67 1.19 50.84
CA SER A 43 -16.37 -0.03 51.60
C SER A 43 -15.86 0.26 53.02
N CYS A 44 -15.36 1.46 53.30
CA CYS A 44 -14.95 1.86 54.66
C CYS A 44 -16.10 1.88 55.67
N ILE A 45 -17.36 1.77 55.24
CA ILE A 45 -18.51 1.61 56.14
C ILE A 45 -18.41 0.34 57.01
N THR A 46 -17.67 -0.69 56.57
CA THR A 46 -17.53 -1.96 57.29
C THR A 46 -16.35 -1.98 58.28
N THR A 47 -15.66 -0.86 58.46
CA THR A 47 -14.50 -0.75 59.37
C THR A 47 -14.92 -0.21 60.74
N GLU A 48 -14.04 -0.30 61.74
CA GLU A 48 -14.32 0.20 63.11
C GLU A 48 -14.19 1.72 63.30
N LEU A 49 -14.17 2.53 62.22
CA LEU A 49 -14.06 4.01 62.34
C LEU A 49 -15.24 4.66 63.09
N SER A 50 -15.09 5.91 63.53
CA SER A 50 -16.18 6.63 64.20
C SER A 50 -17.38 6.86 63.26
N PHE A 51 -18.60 6.81 63.82
CA PHE A 51 -19.86 6.99 63.07
C PHE A 51 -19.89 8.20 62.11
N PRO A 52 -19.48 9.42 62.51
CA PRO A 52 -19.49 10.57 61.58
C PRO A 52 -18.50 10.38 60.42
N VAL A 53 -17.38 9.70 60.63
CA VAL A 53 -16.37 9.46 59.60
C VAL A 53 -16.86 8.39 58.60
N ARG A 54 -17.55 7.35 59.07
CA ARG A 54 -18.15 6.33 58.17
C ARG A 54 -19.21 6.92 57.26
N GLY A 55 -20.14 7.70 57.83
CA GLY A 55 -21.20 8.36 57.06
C GLY A 55 -20.63 9.30 55.99
N PHE A 56 -19.60 10.09 56.36
CA PHE A 56 -18.91 10.97 55.42
C PHE A 56 -18.23 10.18 54.28
N LEU A 57 -17.45 9.13 54.58
CA LEU A 57 -16.76 8.33 53.57
C LEU A 57 -17.71 7.60 52.63
N PHE A 58 -18.87 7.14 53.13
CA PHE A 58 -19.90 6.53 52.30
C PHE A 58 -20.53 7.55 51.33
N CYS A 59 -20.89 8.74 51.81
CA CYS A 59 -21.42 9.81 50.97
C CYS A 59 -20.41 10.26 49.91
N VAL A 60 -19.13 10.40 50.29
CA VAL A 60 -18.04 10.70 49.35
C VAL A 60 -17.87 9.57 48.33
N GLY A 61 -17.90 8.31 48.77
CA GLY A 61 -17.79 7.15 47.89
C GLY A 61 -18.92 7.08 46.86
N ALA A 62 -20.16 7.27 47.30
CA ALA A 62 -21.33 7.32 46.43
C ALA A 62 -21.26 8.48 45.42
N ALA A 63 -20.85 9.68 45.87
CA ALA A 63 -20.66 10.84 44.99
C ALA A 63 -19.58 10.58 43.92
N LEU A 64 -18.45 10.00 44.28
CA LEU A 64 -17.38 9.65 43.34
C LEU A 64 -17.86 8.62 42.30
N CYS A 65 -18.66 7.64 42.71
CA CYS A 65 -19.24 6.67 41.78
C CYS A 65 -20.20 7.34 40.78
N VAL A 66 -21.08 8.23 41.25
CA VAL A 66 -22.01 8.99 40.39
C VAL A 66 -21.26 9.89 39.41
N ILE A 67 -20.19 10.55 39.86
CA ILE A 67 -19.36 11.42 39.00
C ILE A 67 -18.57 10.59 37.96
N GLY A 68 -18.15 9.36 38.30
CA GLY A 68 -17.40 8.48 37.41
C GLY A 68 -18.19 7.98 36.19
N VAL A 69 -19.50 7.73 36.36
CA VAL A 69 -20.36 7.16 35.30
C VAL A 69 -20.45 8.03 34.03
N PRO A 70 -20.69 9.36 34.11
CA PRO A 70 -20.68 10.24 32.93
C PRO A 70 -19.39 10.18 32.10
N PHE A 71 -18.22 10.06 32.74
CA PHE A 71 -16.93 9.95 32.03
C PHE A 71 -16.85 8.66 31.22
N LEU A 72 -17.32 7.54 31.78
CA LEU A 72 -17.40 6.26 31.06
C LEU A 72 -18.41 6.32 29.92
N VAL A 73 -19.61 6.85 30.15
CA VAL A 73 -20.62 7.01 29.11
C VAL A 73 -20.09 7.85 27.94
N LYS A 74 -19.39 8.95 28.25
CA LYS A 74 -18.73 9.79 27.23
C LYS A 74 -17.68 9.01 26.45
N PHE A 75 -16.80 8.28 27.14
CA PHE A 75 -15.80 7.43 26.50
C PHE A 75 -16.45 6.37 25.58
N TYR A 76 -17.51 5.69 26.02
CA TYR A 76 -18.22 4.71 25.20
C TYR A 76 -18.89 5.33 23.98
N LYS A 77 -19.48 6.53 24.11
CA LYS A 77 -20.02 7.29 22.98
C LYS A 77 -18.92 7.64 21.97
N GLU A 78 -17.77 8.13 22.43
CA GLU A 78 -16.62 8.43 21.57
C GLU A 78 -16.08 7.17 20.87
N VAL A 79 -15.99 6.03 21.58
CA VAL A 79 -15.59 4.74 21.01
C VAL A 79 -16.58 4.26 19.95
N LYS A 80 -17.89 4.40 20.20
CA LYS A 80 -18.93 4.02 19.23
C LYS A 80 -18.86 4.89 17.99
N ALA A 81 -18.79 6.20 18.15
CA ALA A 81 -18.66 7.15 17.04
C ALA A 81 -17.40 6.87 16.20
N PHE A 82 -16.25 6.59 16.85
CA PHE A 82 -15.01 6.25 16.16
C PHE A 82 -15.07 4.89 15.44
N LYS A 83 -15.80 3.90 16.00
CA LYS A 83 -16.02 2.60 15.35
C LYS A 83 -16.87 2.72 14.08
N GLU A 84 -17.92 3.55 14.13
CA GLU A 84 -18.84 3.77 13.01
C GLU A 84 -18.22 4.68 11.93
N TYR A 85 -17.34 5.60 12.32
CA TYR A 85 -16.65 6.49 11.40
C TYR A 85 -15.83 5.74 10.33
N VAL A 86 -16.08 6.04 9.05
CA VAL A 86 -15.29 5.53 7.93
C VAL A 86 -14.51 6.69 7.30
N PRO A 87 -13.17 6.64 7.30
CA PRO A 87 -12.36 7.70 6.69
C PRO A 87 -12.48 7.65 5.17
N GLN A 88 -12.47 8.83 4.55
CA GLN A 88 -12.60 8.99 3.10
C GLN A 88 -11.37 9.71 2.52
N TRP A 89 -11.13 9.47 1.24
CA TRP A 89 -10.11 10.15 0.45
C TRP A 89 -10.54 11.57 0.09
N ASP A 90 -9.62 12.54 0.18
CA ASP A 90 -9.86 13.95 -0.13
C ASP A 90 -9.25 14.31 -1.49
N LYS A 91 -10.12 14.58 -2.48
CA LYS A 91 -9.69 14.93 -3.85
C LYS A 91 -8.77 16.17 -3.90
N GLY A 92 -8.85 17.06 -2.91
CA GLY A 92 -8.03 18.28 -2.84
C GLY A 92 -6.60 18.07 -2.33
N ARG A 93 -6.26 16.89 -1.81
CA ARG A 93 -4.99 16.63 -1.10
C ARG A 93 -3.83 16.23 -2.01
N GLY A 94 -4.09 15.97 -3.30
CA GLY A 94 -3.07 15.67 -4.31
C GLY A 94 -3.40 14.43 -5.14
N ILE A 95 -2.43 14.00 -5.95
CA ILE A 95 -2.59 12.87 -6.87
C ILE A 95 -2.80 11.53 -6.14
N PHE A 96 -2.25 11.37 -4.92
CA PHE A 96 -2.40 10.17 -4.11
C PHE A 96 -3.85 9.85 -3.73
N ASP A 97 -4.50 10.79 -3.03
CA ASP A 97 -5.92 10.63 -2.65
C ASP A 97 -6.83 10.51 -3.90
N ARG A 98 -6.47 11.18 -5.01
CA ARG A 98 -7.19 11.11 -6.27
C ARG A 98 -7.11 9.71 -6.89
N MET A 99 -5.90 9.15 -7.02
CA MET A 99 -5.66 7.82 -7.57
C MET A 99 -6.30 6.73 -6.71
N ALA A 100 -6.17 6.80 -5.38
CA ALA A 100 -6.83 5.86 -4.47
C ALA A 100 -8.36 5.87 -4.61
N LYS A 101 -8.96 7.05 -4.85
CA LYS A 101 -10.39 7.18 -5.12
C LYS A 101 -10.78 6.63 -6.50
N GLU A 102 -10.02 6.96 -7.55
CA GLU A 102 -10.23 6.42 -8.90
C GLU A 102 -10.12 4.89 -8.93
N LEU A 103 -9.18 4.29 -8.19
CA LEU A 103 -9.07 2.84 -8.05
C LEU A 103 -10.33 2.22 -7.44
N ASN A 104 -10.90 2.82 -6.39
CA ASN A 104 -12.15 2.31 -5.80
C ASN A 104 -13.30 2.34 -6.81
N VAL A 105 -13.44 3.45 -7.54
CA VAL A 105 -14.49 3.61 -8.57
C VAL A 105 -14.29 2.62 -9.72
N TRP A 106 -13.04 2.37 -10.14
CA TRP A 106 -12.73 1.35 -11.15
C TRP A 106 -13.23 -0.05 -10.74
N TYR A 107 -13.02 -0.46 -9.48
CA TYR A 107 -13.47 -1.78 -9.03
C TYR A 107 -14.98 -1.86 -8.72
N GLU A 108 -15.64 -0.72 -8.51
CA GLU A 108 -17.09 -0.67 -8.25
C GLU A 108 -17.90 -0.54 -9.55
N GLU A 109 -17.58 0.47 -10.36
CA GLU A 109 -18.35 0.95 -11.52
C GLU A 109 -17.63 0.70 -12.84
N GLY A 110 -16.29 0.60 -12.82
CA GLY A 110 -15.50 0.34 -14.01
C GLY A 110 -15.13 1.58 -14.82
N GLU A 111 -15.17 2.77 -14.22
CA GLU A 111 -14.80 4.03 -14.85
C GLU A 111 -13.30 4.14 -15.14
N GLU A 112 -12.93 4.71 -16.30
CA GLU A 112 -11.54 4.80 -16.74
C GLU A 112 -10.68 5.67 -15.79
N LEU A 113 -9.53 5.12 -15.35
CA LEU A 113 -8.59 5.84 -14.49
C LEU A 113 -7.86 6.93 -15.26
N VAL A 114 -7.92 8.16 -14.74
CA VAL A 114 -7.29 9.32 -15.38
C VAL A 114 -5.88 9.54 -14.84
N SER A 115 -5.63 9.29 -13.55
CA SER A 115 -4.39 9.67 -12.86
C SER A 115 -3.19 8.75 -13.08
N CYS A 116 -3.40 7.55 -13.63
CA CYS A 116 -2.34 6.59 -13.93
C CYS A 116 -1.86 6.65 -15.38
N ASP A 117 -0.70 6.05 -15.64
CA ASP A 117 -0.16 5.85 -16.98
C ASP A 117 -0.93 4.79 -17.80
N GLY A 118 -0.64 4.75 -19.11
CA GLY A 118 -1.26 3.83 -20.05
C GLY A 118 -1.03 2.35 -19.72
N ASP A 119 0.16 2.01 -19.20
CA ASP A 119 0.53 0.65 -18.80
C ASP A 119 -0.32 0.18 -17.61
N THR A 120 -0.45 1.01 -16.58
CA THR A 120 -1.30 0.73 -15.42
C THR A 120 -2.74 0.49 -15.82
N ARG A 121 -3.27 1.39 -16.65
CA ARG A 121 -4.64 1.28 -17.15
C ARG A 121 -4.85 0.00 -17.96
N TYR A 122 -3.87 -0.39 -18.76
CA TYR A 122 -3.98 -1.56 -19.62
C TYR A 122 -4.00 -2.87 -18.83
N TYR A 123 -3.06 -3.07 -17.91
CA TYR A 123 -3.06 -4.32 -17.14
C TYR A 123 -4.31 -4.45 -16.25
N LEU A 124 -4.85 -3.33 -15.75
CA LEU A 124 -6.11 -3.32 -14.99
C LEU A 124 -7.28 -3.75 -15.87
N LYS A 125 -7.32 -3.27 -17.12
CA LYS A 125 -8.30 -3.73 -18.11
C LYS A 125 -8.17 -5.24 -18.38
N LEU A 126 -6.97 -5.74 -18.65
CA LEU A 126 -6.75 -7.17 -18.90
C LEU A 126 -7.19 -8.04 -17.70
N GLN A 127 -6.93 -7.57 -16.48
CA GLN A 127 -7.41 -8.23 -15.28
C GLN A 127 -8.95 -8.27 -15.22
N ARG A 128 -9.61 -7.15 -15.51
CA ARG A 128 -11.06 -7.09 -15.52
C ARG A 128 -11.66 -8.02 -16.57
N ASP A 129 -11.15 -7.99 -17.79
CA ASP A 129 -11.58 -8.87 -18.88
C ASP A 129 -11.45 -10.35 -18.47
N ARG A 130 -10.35 -10.71 -17.78
CA ARG A 130 -10.14 -12.06 -17.24
C ARG A 130 -11.13 -12.44 -16.14
N LEU A 131 -11.45 -11.52 -15.24
CA LEU A 131 -12.44 -11.75 -14.18
C LEU A 131 -13.82 -11.99 -14.80
N GLU A 132 -14.19 -11.17 -15.78
CA GLU A 132 -15.44 -11.29 -16.54
C GLU A 132 -15.53 -12.64 -17.28
N ASP A 133 -14.47 -13.08 -17.96
CA ASP A 133 -14.40 -14.39 -18.62
C ASP A 133 -14.63 -15.57 -17.64
N LYS A 134 -14.12 -15.45 -16.41
CA LYS A 134 -14.30 -16.45 -15.35
C LYS A 134 -15.64 -16.31 -14.60
N GLY A 135 -16.47 -15.33 -14.97
CA GLY A 135 -17.74 -15.03 -14.29
C GLY A 135 -17.54 -14.53 -12.85
N LEU A 136 -16.41 -13.89 -12.57
CA LEU A 136 -16.03 -13.38 -11.27
C LEU A 136 -16.13 -11.85 -11.23
N ARG A 137 -16.52 -11.31 -10.08
CA ARG A 137 -16.40 -9.88 -9.77
C ARG A 137 -15.43 -9.69 -8.63
N MET A 138 -14.44 -8.81 -8.81
CA MET A 138 -13.52 -8.44 -7.74
C MET A 138 -13.90 -7.07 -7.19
N GLN A 139 -14.10 -6.97 -5.88
CA GLN A 139 -14.21 -5.69 -5.17
C GLN A 139 -12.92 -5.46 -4.41
N ASN A 140 -12.26 -4.33 -4.66
CA ASN A 140 -11.03 -3.95 -3.99
C ASN A 140 -11.17 -2.51 -3.49
N VAL A 141 -11.53 -2.37 -2.22
CA VAL A 141 -11.78 -1.07 -1.60
C VAL A 141 -10.60 -0.67 -0.73
N VAL A 142 -9.97 0.43 -1.08
CA VAL A 142 -8.85 1.04 -0.38
C VAL A 142 -9.38 2.24 0.41
N ARG A 143 -9.13 2.26 1.73
CA ARG A 143 -9.55 3.34 2.64
C ARG A 143 -8.37 3.79 3.48
N PRO A 144 -8.31 5.05 3.94
CA PRO A 144 -7.31 5.45 4.93
C PRO A 144 -7.47 4.64 6.24
N VAL A 145 -6.40 4.47 7.01
CA VAL A 145 -6.50 3.89 8.36
C VAL A 145 -7.24 4.85 9.31
N LYS A 146 -8.06 4.31 10.22
CA LYS A 146 -8.77 5.09 11.24
C LYS A 146 -7.81 5.49 12.36
N GLY A 147 -7.75 6.77 12.74
CA GLY A 147 -6.96 7.26 13.88
C GLY A 147 -5.57 7.76 13.46
N LYS A 148 -4.74 8.12 14.45
CA LYS A 148 -3.47 8.84 14.24
C LYS A 148 -2.58 8.11 13.25
N SER A 149 -2.49 8.65 12.04
CA SER A 149 -1.53 8.25 11.01
C SER A 149 -0.60 9.42 10.70
N PHE A 150 0.58 9.11 10.14
CA PHE A 150 1.49 10.15 9.64
C PHE A 150 1.00 10.81 8.34
N GLY A 151 -0.19 10.40 7.85
CA GLY A 151 -0.75 10.86 6.58
C GLY A 151 0.07 10.38 5.38
N THR A 152 0.11 11.18 4.33
CA THR A 152 0.87 10.84 3.12
C THR A 152 2.30 11.30 3.30
N ALA A 153 3.23 10.35 3.29
CA ALA A 153 4.65 10.61 3.26
C ALA A 153 5.13 10.61 1.80
N ALA A 154 5.98 11.58 1.46
CA ALA A 154 6.55 11.75 0.13
C ALA A 154 8.08 11.70 0.21
N PHE A 155 8.69 10.87 -0.62
CA PHE A 155 10.12 10.83 -0.84
C PHE A 155 10.44 11.14 -2.30
N SER A 156 10.97 12.32 -2.55
CA SER A 156 11.29 12.81 -3.90
C SER A 156 12.72 12.47 -4.29
N ARG A 157 12.91 12.02 -5.53
CA ARG A 157 14.22 11.88 -6.19
C ARG A 157 14.23 12.66 -7.48
N LYS A 158 15.19 13.58 -7.59
CA LYS A 158 15.45 14.30 -8.83
C LYS A 158 16.46 13.54 -9.68
N SER A 159 16.12 13.35 -10.94
CA SER A 159 17.06 13.04 -12.03
C SER A 159 17.20 14.28 -12.91
N ALA A 160 18.04 14.23 -13.94
CA ALA A 160 18.19 15.36 -14.86
C ALA A 160 16.90 15.70 -15.64
N TRP A 161 15.97 14.74 -15.80
CA TRP A 161 14.77 14.89 -16.63
C TRP A 161 13.45 14.56 -15.95
N TYR A 162 13.46 13.90 -14.80
CA TYR A 162 12.24 13.55 -14.07
C TYR A 162 12.43 13.80 -12.58
N THR A 163 11.38 14.26 -11.92
CA THR A 163 11.25 14.13 -10.47
C THR A 163 10.35 12.93 -10.19
N THR A 164 10.85 11.94 -9.46
CA THR A 164 10.07 10.79 -9.04
C THR A 164 9.72 10.93 -7.57
N ASP A 165 8.43 11.00 -7.27
CA ASP A 165 7.91 11.06 -5.92
C ASP A 165 7.37 9.67 -5.53
N MET A 166 8.00 9.07 -4.52
CA MET A 166 7.46 7.89 -3.85
C MET A 166 6.54 8.37 -2.74
N LEU A 167 5.24 8.29 -2.99
CA LEU A 167 4.19 8.61 -2.03
C LEU A 167 3.76 7.34 -1.31
N TYR A 168 3.54 7.41 0.00
CA TYR A 168 3.01 6.27 0.75
C TYR A 168 2.17 6.70 1.95
N GLU A 169 1.10 5.93 2.21
CA GLU A 169 0.20 6.13 3.35
C GLU A 169 -0.28 4.77 3.87
N GLU A 170 -0.53 4.69 5.18
CA GLU A 170 -1.18 3.52 5.78
C GLU A 170 -2.66 3.47 5.38
N ILE A 171 -3.08 2.33 4.84
CA ILE A 171 -4.44 2.08 4.35
C ILE A 171 -5.05 0.82 4.96
N SER A 172 -6.37 0.76 4.99
CA SER A 172 -7.16 -0.46 5.14
C SER A 172 -7.64 -0.88 3.74
N ARG A 173 -7.15 -2.02 3.25
CA ARG A 173 -7.58 -2.64 2.00
C ARG A 173 -8.56 -3.78 2.28
N GLU A 174 -9.69 -3.77 1.60
CA GLU A 174 -10.69 -4.82 1.62
C GLU A 174 -10.81 -5.45 0.23
N LEU A 175 -10.45 -6.73 0.12
CA LEU A 175 -10.49 -7.50 -1.11
C LEU A 175 -11.57 -8.57 -1.01
N ARG A 176 -12.50 -8.59 -1.96
CA ARG A 176 -13.56 -9.60 -2.09
C ARG A 176 -13.60 -10.15 -3.51
N PHE A 177 -13.76 -11.46 -3.64
CA PHE A 177 -14.06 -12.13 -4.91
C PHE A 177 -15.47 -12.70 -4.83
N LEU A 178 -16.30 -12.34 -5.79
CA LEU A 178 -17.70 -12.74 -5.87
C LEU A 178 -17.95 -13.53 -7.15
N LYS A 179 -18.86 -14.50 -7.07
CA LYS A 179 -19.41 -15.23 -8.21
C LYS A 179 -20.93 -15.14 -8.12
N GLY A 180 -21.52 -14.21 -8.87
CA GLY A 180 -22.91 -13.79 -8.65
C GLY A 180 -23.12 -13.23 -7.24
N PRO A 181 -24.09 -13.73 -6.46
CA PRO A 181 -24.33 -13.27 -5.08
C PRO A 181 -23.37 -13.90 -4.05
N GLN A 182 -22.65 -14.97 -4.40
CA GLN A 182 -21.79 -15.71 -3.47
C GLN A 182 -20.42 -15.04 -3.33
N ILE A 183 -19.98 -14.85 -2.09
CA ILE A 183 -18.61 -14.41 -1.76
C ILE A 183 -17.72 -15.65 -1.68
N LEU A 184 -16.78 -15.79 -2.63
CA LEU A 184 -15.80 -16.89 -2.64
C LEU A 184 -14.62 -16.62 -1.72
N TYR A 185 -14.29 -15.35 -1.53
CA TYR A 185 -13.17 -14.91 -0.70
C TYR A 185 -13.41 -13.49 -0.22
N GLN A 186 -13.12 -13.23 1.06
CA GLN A 186 -13.13 -11.90 1.63
C GLN A 186 -11.96 -11.75 2.57
N ARG A 187 -11.28 -10.61 2.47
CA ARG A 187 -10.16 -10.29 3.34
C ARG A 187 -10.02 -8.78 3.54
N GLN A 188 -9.94 -8.38 4.80
CA GLN A 188 -9.58 -7.02 5.17
C GLN A 188 -8.19 -7.00 5.83
N VAL A 189 -7.30 -6.16 5.33
CA VAL A 189 -5.91 -6.04 5.83
C VAL A 189 -5.50 -4.58 5.87
N GLU A 190 -4.81 -4.21 6.94
CA GLU A 190 -4.08 -2.94 7.00
C GLU A 190 -2.73 -3.10 6.33
N GLN A 191 -2.39 -2.20 5.41
CA GLN A 191 -1.21 -2.24 4.56
C GLN A 191 -0.72 -0.81 4.30
N VAL A 192 0.50 -0.66 3.83
CA VAL A 192 0.99 0.61 3.27
C VAL A 192 0.81 0.55 1.76
N MET A 193 0.09 1.53 1.21
CA MET A 193 0.00 1.73 -0.22
C MET A 193 1.13 2.66 -0.64
N TYR A 194 1.87 2.25 -1.66
CA TYR A 194 2.90 3.05 -2.30
C TYR A 194 2.44 3.44 -3.69
N GLU A 195 2.63 4.70 -4.03
CA GLU A 195 2.46 5.23 -5.38
C GLU A 195 3.78 5.86 -5.84
N ILE A 196 4.18 5.51 -7.07
CA ILE A 196 5.31 6.15 -7.72
C ILE A 196 4.75 7.14 -8.72
N VAL A 197 4.87 8.42 -8.40
CA VAL A 197 4.48 9.52 -9.27
C VAL A 197 5.70 10.01 -10.01
N VAL A 198 5.59 10.12 -11.33
CA VAL A 198 6.61 10.75 -12.15
C VAL A 198 6.12 12.13 -12.55
N HIS A 199 6.96 13.13 -12.32
CA HIS A 199 6.73 14.52 -12.65
C HIS A 199 7.71 14.95 -13.75
N THR A 200 7.25 15.83 -14.63
CA THR A 200 8.13 16.58 -15.54
C THR A 200 8.95 17.61 -14.74
N PRO A 201 10.12 18.06 -15.25
CA PRO A 201 10.97 19.03 -14.56
C PRO A 201 10.29 20.37 -14.28
N ASN A 202 9.30 20.76 -15.09
CA ASN A 202 8.59 22.03 -14.93
C ASN A 202 7.08 21.87 -15.17
N GLU A 203 6.34 21.52 -14.12
CA GLU A 203 4.87 21.30 -14.19
C GLU A 203 4.09 22.55 -14.59
N LYS A 204 4.60 23.75 -14.25
CA LYS A 204 3.93 25.04 -14.53
C LYS A 204 3.99 25.46 -15.99
N GLU A 205 4.85 24.85 -16.80
CA GLU A 205 5.03 25.15 -18.23
C GLU A 205 4.57 24.00 -19.12
N THR A 206 3.92 22.96 -18.58
CA THR A 206 3.56 21.74 -19.34
C THR A 206 2.73 22.05 -20.60
N ASP A 207 1.80 23.00 -20.52
CA ASP A 207 0.95 23.43 -21.66
C ASP A 207 1.71 24.26 -22.72
N HIS A 208 2.84 24.84 -22.32
CA HIS A 208 3.75 25.61 -23.19
C HIS A 208 5.07 24.90 -23.44
N LEU A 209 5.17 23.62 -23.05
CA LEU A 209 6.39 22.85 -23.20
C LEU A 209 6.66 22.72 -24.70
N MET A 210 7.73 23.37 -25.13
CA MET A 210 8.18 23.34 -26.51
C MET A 210 8.93 22.03 -26.72
N ILE A 211 8.31 21.10 -27.44
CA ILE A 211 8.91 19.82 -27.77
C ILE A 211 9.40 19.88 -29.22
N THR A 212 10.64 19.45 -29.42
CA THR A 212 11.19 19.22 -30.75
C THR A 212 10.57 17.95 -31.32
N CYS A 213 9.86 18.07 -32.44
CA CYS A 213 9.32 16.93 -33.16
C CYS A 213 10.46 15.95 -33.46
N PRO A 214 10.42 14.71 -32.94
CA PRO A 214 11.50 13.74 -33.14
C PRO A 214 11.61 13.29 -34.61
N ASN A 215 10.57 13.47 -35.41
CA ASN A 215 10.56 13.07 -36.82
C ASN A 215 11.19 14.14 -37.74
N CYS A 216 10.90 15.43 -37.53
CA CYS A 216 11.35 16.49 -38.44
C CYS A 216 12.17 17.61 -37.78
N GLY A 217 12.41 17.53 -36.48
CA GLY A 217 13.16 18.55 -35.73
C GLY A 217 12.38 19.86 -35.49
N ALA A 218 11.13 19.97 -35.95
CA ALA A 218 10.35 21.18 -35.75
C ALA A 218 9.93 21.35 -34.28
N VAL A 219 10.23 22.50 -33.69
CA VAL A 219 9.82 22.82 -32.34
C VAL A 219 8.34 23.23 -32.36
N SER A 220 7.50 22.57 -31.57
CA SER A 220 6.07 22.88 -31.46
C SER A 220 5.58 22.69 -30.03
N PRO A 221 4.58 23.45 -29.60
CA PRO A 221 3.99 23.25 -28.28
C PRO A 221 3.26 21.89 -28.25
N VAL A 222 3.32 21.23 -27.09
CA VAL A 222 2.64 19.96 -26.78
C VAL A 222 1.20 19.93 -27.29
N SER A 223 0.40 20.96 -27.02
CA SER A 223 -1.02 20.99 -27.42
C SER A 223 -1.24 20.83 -28.94
N GLN A 224 -0.34 21.37 -29.77
CA GLN A 224 -0.45 21.31 -31.24
C GLN A 224 0.02 19.97 -31.81
N LEU A 225 0.93 19.28 -31.13
CA LEU A 225 1.46 17.99 -31.58
C LEU A 225 0.41 16.85 -31.47
N VAL A 226 -0.68 17.05 -30.71
CA VAL A 226 -1.78 16.07 -30.57
C VAL A 226 -2.54 15.94 -31.88
N GLU A 227 -2.78 17.08 -32.53
CA GLU A 227 -3.49 17.18 -33.80
C GLU A 227 -2.58 16.83 -34.99
N GLY A 228 -1.27 17.03 -34.81
CA GLY A 228 -0.20 16.68 -35.74
C GLY A 228 0.85 17.77 -35.84
N CYS A 229 2.11 17.39 -36.01
CA CYS A 229 3.18 18.34 -36.28
C CYS A 229 2.86 19.13 -37.56
N ARG A 230 2.88 20.46 -37.49
CA ARG A 230 2.55 21.35 -38.62
C ARG A 230 3.45 21.14 -39.85
N TYR A 231 4.65 20.62 -39.65
CA TYR A 231 5.65 20.47 -40.70
C TYR A 231 5.63 19.08 -41.35
N CYS A 232 5.57 18.01 -40.55
CA CYS A 232 5.63 16.63 -41.06
C CYS A 232 4.32 15.84 -40.90
N GLY A 233 3.27 16.44 -40.33
CA GLY A 233 1.99 15.80 -40.09
C GLY A 233 2.01 14.71 -39.01
N THR A 234 3.15 14.42 -38.41
CA THR A 234 3.30 13.38 -37.39
C THR A 234 2.41 13.65 -36.18
N ARG A 235 1.49 12.73 -35.88
CA ARG A 235 0.56 12.83 -34.75
C ARG A 235 1.14 12.16 -33.51
N PHE A 236 0.96 12.82 -32.36
CA PHE A 236 1.47 12.33 -31.08
C PHE A 236 0.33 12.05 -30.10
N ARG A 237 0.28 10.84 -29.55
CA ARG A 237 -0.70 10.48 -28.53
C ARG A 237 -0.22 10.94 -27.14
N MET A 238 -0.40 12.22 -26.81
CA MET A 238 0.04 12.82 -25.53
C MET A 238 -0.91 12.63 -24.33
N LYS A 239 -1.81 11.63 -24.35
CA LYS A 239 -2.74 11.42 -23.22
C LYS A 239 -2.04 11.09 -21.90
N ASP A 240 -0.74 10.82 -21.92
CA ASP A 240 0.09 10.46 -20.78
C ASP A 240 1.04 11.60 -20.32
N LEU A 241 0.61 12.87 -20.48
CA LEU A 241 1.32 14.02 -19.90
C LEU A 241 1.39 13.92 -18.37
N PHE A 242 2.57 14.19 -17.82
CA PHE A 242 2.89 14.13 -16.40
C PHE A 242 2.19 15.26 -15.61
N PRO A 243 1.88 15.08 -14.31
CA PRO A 243 2.25 13.96 -13.47
C PRO A 243 1.32 12.73 -13.62
N ARG A 244 1.92 11.53 -13.59
CA ARG A 244 1.19 10.25 -13.67
C ARG A 244 1.70 9.27 -12.63
N VAL A 245 0.78 8.46 -12.10
CA VAL A 245 1.11 7.30 -11.27
C VAL A 245 1.54 6.17 -12.19
N VAL A 246 2.81 5.78 -12.11
CA VAL A 246 3.44 4.74 -12.96
C VAL A 246 3.37 3.36 -12.29
N ASN A 247 3.30 3.33 -10.96
CA ASN A 247 3.18 2.07 -10.25
C ASN A 247 2.46 2.25 -8.92
N THR A 248 1.61 1.27 -8.60
CA THR A 248 0.98 1.11 -7.30
C THR A 248 1.28 -0.29 -6.74
N TYR A 249 1.72 -0.34 -5.49
CA TYR A 249 1.96 -1.60 -4.79
C TYR A 249 1.62 -1.50 -3.32
N PHE A 250 1.35 -2.66 -2.72
CA PHE A 250 0.87 -2.77 -1.35
C PHE A 250 1.83 -3.62 -0.53
N ILE A 251 2.36 -3.05 0.55
CA ILE A 251 3.19 -3.77 1.50
C ILE A 251 2.38 -3.97 2.77
N ARG A 252 2.30 -5.22 3.23
CA ARG A 252 1.65 -5.49 4.52
C ARG A 252 2.51 -4.94 5.65
N THR A 253 1.89 -4.12 6.49
CA THR A 253 2.44 -3.67 7.76
C THR A 253 1.38 -3.89 8.83
N THR A 254 1.76 -4.47 9.95
CA THR A 254 0.91 -4.43 11.15
C THR A 254 0.92 -3.00 11.67
N SER A 255 -0.21 -2.29 11.60
CA SER A 255 -0.26 -0.92 12.11
C SER A 255 0.09 -0.89 13.60
N ILE A 256 0.84 0.14 13.99
CA ILE A 256 1.18 0.40 15.39
C ILE A 256 -0.11 0.54 16.22
N MET A 257 -1.18 1.05 15.62
CA MET A 257 -2.45 1.27 16.29
C MET A 257 -3.25 -0.01 16.54
N LYS A 258 -3.29 -0.94 15.58
CA LYS A 258 -3.92 -2.25 15.80
C LYS A 258 -3.18 -3.02 16.89
N HIS A 259 -1.87 -2.94 16.91
CA HIS A 259 -1.05 -3.50 17.98
C HIS A 259 -1.37 -2.87 19.35
N THR A 260 -1.29 -1.54 19.47
CA THR A 260 -1.57 -0.84 20.74
C THR A 260 -3.01 -1.04 21.23
N THR A 261 -3.98 -1.13 20.31
CA THR A 261 -5.38 -1.41 20.66
C THR A 261 -5.56 -2.84 21.15
N ASN A 262 -4.96 -3.82 20.47
CA ASN A 262 -4.99 -5.22 20.90
C ASN A 262 -4.26 -5.41 22.23
N GLN A 263 -3.13 -4.73 22.41
CA GLN A 263 -2.38 -4.72 23.65
C GLN A 263 -3.23 -4.24 24.83
N ARG A 264 -3.94 -3.13 24.65
CA ARG A 264 -4.86 -2.60 25.67
C ARG A 264 -6.03 -3.53 25.97
N ARG A 265 -6.60 -4.19 24.96
CA ARG A 265 -7.68 -5.17 25.16
C ARG A 265 -7.20 -6.38 25.95
N ILE A 266 -6.06 -6.94 25.57
CA ILE A 266 -5.48 -8.11 26.23
C ILE A 266 -5.09 -7.76 27.68
N MET A 267 -4.45 -6.61 27.88
CA MET A 267 -4.14 -6.09 29.22
C MET A 267 -5.41 -5.92 30.07
N GLY A 268 -6.46 -5.29 29.54
CA GLY A 268 -7.72 -5.10 30.26
C GLY A 268 -8.43 -6.41 30.59
N ILE A 269 -8.44 -7.37 29.66
CA ILE A 269 -9.02 -8.71 29.89
C ILE A 269 -8.24 -9.45 30.98
N LEU A 270 -6.90 -9.42 30.94
CA LEU A 270 -6.08 -10.09 31.94
C LEU A 270 -6.18 -9.44 33.32
N MET A 271 -6.24 -8.11 33.39
CA MET A 271 -6.53 -7.40 34.64
C MET A 271 -7.89 -7.81 35.21
N LEU A 272 -8.92 -7.90 34.37
CA LEU A 272 -10.26 -8.33 34.81
C LEU A 272 -10.26 -9.79 35.30
N VAL A 273 -9.64 -10.69 34.55
CA VAL A 273 -9.53 -12.12 34.93
C VAL A 273 -8.78 -12.27 36.24
N MET A 274 -7.63 -11.59 36.41
CA MET A 274 -6.87 -11.62 37.66
C MET A 274 -7.66 -11.03 38.82
N LEU A 275 -8.41 -9.95 38.61
CA LEU A 275 -9.29 -9.40 39.64
C LEU A 275 -10.35 -10.42 40.07
N LEU A 276 -11.04 -11.07 39.11
CA LEU A 276 -12.08 -12.06 39.40
C LEU A 276 -11.54 -13.30 40.13
N VAL A 277 -10.32 -13.74 39.79
CA VAL A 277 -9.68 -14.92 40.42
C VAL A 277 -9.11 -14.59 41.80
N CYS A 278 -8.52 -13.42 41.99
CA CYS A 278 -7.91 -13.04 43.27
C CYS A 278 -8.93 -12.55 44.31
N MET A 279 -10.08 -12.01 43.87
CA MET A 279 -11.11 -11.47 44.79
C MET A 279 -11.59 -12.49 45.84
N PRO A 280 -11.95 -13.75 45.51
CA PRO A 280 -12.36 -14.72 46.52
C PRO A 280 -11.26 -15.06 47.53
N GLY A 281 -10.03 -15.29 47.06
CA GLY A 281 -8.91 -15.67 47.93
C GLY A 281 -8.50 -14.55 48.89
N VAL A 282 -8.49 -13.31 48.40
CA VAL A 282 -8.14 -12.14 49.21
C VAL A 282 -9.22 -11.86 50.26
N MET A 283 -10.51 -12.01 49.92
CA MET A 283 -11.63 -11.84 50.87
C MET A 283 -11.61 -12.88 52.01
N ILE A 284 -11.14 -14.10 51.74
CA ILE A 284 -10.98 -15.14 52.77
C ILE A 284 -9.78 -14.80 53.68
N SER A 285 -8.69 -14.28 53.12
CA SER A 285 -7.46 -13.98 53.86
C SER A 285 -7.52 -12.71 54.72
N SER A 286 -8.40 -11.76 54.38
CA SER A 286 -8.42 -10.42 54.98
C SER A 286 -9.24 -10.31 56.27
N GLU A 287 -9.64 -11.43 56.87
CA GLU A 287 -10.42 -11.51 58.12
C GLU A 287 -11.63 -10.54 58.17
N GLY A 288 -12.31 -10.34 57.04
CA GLY A 288 -13.49 -9.47 56.96
C GLY A 288 -13.22 -7.96 56.79
N VAL A 289 -11.97 -7.50 56.72
CA VAL A 289 -11.64 -6.08 56.43
C VAL A 289 -11.73 -5.80 54.93
N ILE A 290 -12.96 -5.57 54.44
CA ILE A 290 -13.29 -5.38 53.03
C ILE A 290 -12.42 -4.32 52.31
N PRO A 291 -12.08 -3.15 52.88
CA PRO A 291 -11.26 -2.16 52.18
C PRO A 291 -9.85 -2.64 51.87
N ILE A 292 -9.22 -3.37 52.81
CA ILE A 292 -7.86 -3.92 52.63
C ILE A 292 -7.92 -5.02 51.56
N ALA A 293 -8.96 -5.84 51.58
CA ALA A 293 -9.19 -6.87 50.59
C ALA A 293 -9.34 -6.30 49.17
N LEU A 294 -10.16 -5.25 49.02
CA LEU A 294 -10.35 -4.57 47.74
C LEU A 294 -9.07 -3.92 47.25
N PHE A 295 -8.34 -3.23 48.13
CA PHE A 295 -7.10 -2.56 47.76
C PHE A 295 -6.03 -3.56 47.28
N THR A 296 -5.84 -4.66 48.00
CA THR A 296 -4.88 -5.71 47.66
C THR A 296 -5.27 -6.45 46.37
N ALA A 297 -6.55 -6.73 46.17
CA ALA A 297 -7.06 -7.32 44.92
C ALA A 297 -6.85 -6.38 43.72
N TYR A 298 -7.12 -5.08 43.85
CA TYR A 298 -6.86 -4.10 42.79
C TYR A 298 -5.38 -3.98 42.46
N LEU A 299 -4.51 -3.93 43.46
CA LEU A 299 -3.06 -3.82 43.26
C LEU A 299 -2.51 -5.07 42.57
N THR A 300 -2.95 -6.26 42.99
CA THR A 300 -2.56 -7.55 42.39
C THR A 300 -3.03 -7.63 40.93
N ALA A 301 -4.28 -7.25 40.66
CA ALA A 301 -4.81 -7.23 39.29
C ALA A 301 -4.04 -6.24 38.39
N LEU A 302 -3.67 -5.07 38.90
CA LEU A 302 -2.90 -4.07 38.16
C LEU A 302 -1.48 -4.56 37.83
N ILE A 303 -0.76 -5.10 38.81
CA ILE A 303 0.62 -5.53 38.62
C ILE A 303 0.66 -6.82 37.79
N CYS A 304 0.01 -7.89 38.27
CA CYS A 304 0.09 -9.20 37.63
C CYS A 304 -0.66 -9.22 36.29
N GLY A 305 -1.87 -8.66 36.24
CA GLY A 305 -2.66 -8.59 35.00
C GLY A 305 -2.11 -7.59 33.99
N GLY A 306 -1.63 -6.42 34.46
CA GLY A 306 -1.05 -5.39 33.62
C GLY A 306 0.28 -5.81 32.99
N VAL A 307 1.24 -6.27 33.81
CA VAL A 307 2.56 -6.72 33.34
C VAL A 307 2.43 -7.99 32.50
N GLY A 308 1.63 -8.97 32.95
CA GLY A 308 1.39 -10.20 32.21
C GLY A 308 0.80 -9.93 30.82
N GLY A 309 -0.19 -9.03 30.73
CA GLY A 309 -0.77 -8.62 29.46
C GLY A 309 0.21 -7.90 28.55
N PHE A 310 1.07 -7.04 29.10
CA PHE A 310 2.13 -6.40 28.33
C PHE A 310 3.08 -7.44 27.72
N VAL A 311 3.61 -8.37 28.52
CA VAL A 311 4.56 -9.40 28.07
C VAL A 311 3.98 -10.28 26.96
N ILE A 312 2.75 -10.77 27.14
CA ILE A 312 2.07 -11.60 26.12
C ILE A 312 1.94 -10.83 24.81
N THR A 313 1.54 -9.56 24.87
CA THR A 313 1.35 -8.75 23.66
C THR A 313 2.67 -8.44 22.95
N SER A 314 3.76 -8.24 23.69
CA SER A 314 5.10 -8.11 23.11
C SER A 314 5.54 -9.37 22.37
N PHE A 315 5.28 -10.56 22.93
CA PHE A 315 5.54 -11.81 22.23
C PHE A 315 4.66 -11.99 20.99
N MET A 316 3.37 -11.62 21.07
CA MET A 316 2.48 -11.62 19.90
C MET A 316 2.95 -10.64 18.82
N MET A 317 3.48 -9.47 19.20
CA MET A 317 4.06 -8.50 18.28
C MET A 317 5.24 -9.12 17.52
N ILE A 318 6.19 -9.69 18.26
CA ILE A 318 7.36 -10.37 17.70
C ILE A 318 6.91 -11.50 16.78
N GLY A 319 5.97 -12.34 17.22
CA GLY A 319 5.38 -13.41 16.39
C GLY A 319 4.69 -12.88 15.12
N SER A 320 4.01 -11.73 15.21
CA SER A 320 3.35 -11.12 14.05
C SER A 320 4.33 -10.61 13.00
N LEU A 321 5.56 -10.22 13.38
CA LEU A 321 6.64 -9.87 12.44
C LEU A 321 7.11 -11.07 11.61
N PHE A 322 6.98 -12.28 12.16
CA PHE A 322 7.28 -13.53 11.45
C PHE A 322 6.11 -14.01 10.56
N GLN A 323 4.88 -13.54 10.79
CA GLN A 323 3.72 -13.83 9.94
C GLN A 323 3.79 -13.04 8.62
N ARG A 324 4.67 -13.47 7.70
CA ARG A 324 4.83 -12.89 6.36
C ARG A 324 3.74 -13.27 5.36
N ASP A 325 2.61 -13.80 5.81
CA ASP A 325 1.38 -13.90 5.03
C ASP A 325 1.51 -14.73 3.72
N GLY A 326 2.31 -15.78 3.77
CA GLY A 326 2.64 -16.63 2.63
C GLY A 326 3.76 -16.09 1.72
N MET A 327 4.29 -14.88 1.99
CA MET A 327 5.44 -14.35 1.25
C MET A 327 6.68 -15.19 1.56
N LYS A 328 7.28 -15.74 0.51
CA LYS A 328 8.58 -16.41 0.60
C LYS A 328 9.64 -15.42 1.05
N HIS A 329 10.67 -15.92 1.74
CA HIS A 329 11.73 -15.09 2.31
C HIS A 329 12.35 -14.17 1.25
N LEU A 330 12.11 -12.85 1.35
CA LEU A 330 12.87 -11.85 0.59
C LEU A 330 14.26 -11.73 1.22
N PRO A 331 15.34 -12.11 0.52
CA PRO A 331 16.69 -11.89 1.01
C PRO A 331 17.04 -10.40 0.92
N LEU A 332 16.69 -9.60 1.95
CA LEU A 332 16.83 -8.13 1.97
C LEU A 332 18.19 -7.65 1.47
N PHE A 333 19.29 -8.27 1.94
CA PHE A 333 20.65 -7.95 1.50
C PHE A 333 20.86 -8.19 0.00
N ARG A 334 20.30 -9.27 -0.55
CA ARG A 334 20.38 -9.59 -1.98
C ARG A 334 19.55 -8.61 -2.80
N THR A 335 18.38 -8.20 -2.33
CA THR A 335 17.53 -7.19 -2.99
C THR A 335 18.25 -5.83 -3.04
N LEU A 336 18.80 -5.38 -1.90
CA LEU A 336 19.56 -4.13 -1.81
C LEU A 336 20.82 -4.16 -2.71
N ARG A 337 21.57 -5.25 -2.69
CA ARG A 337 22.74 -5.44 -3.56
C ARG A 337 22.35 -5.45 -5.05
N SER A 338 21.24 -6.11 -5.39
CA SER A 338 20.71 -6.14 -6.76
C SER A 338 20.33 -4.74 -7.23
N ARG A 339 19.61 -3.97 -6.41
CA ARG A 339 19.24 -2.58 -6.71
C ARG A 339 20.46 -1.71 -6.96
N SER A 340 21.51 -1.84 -6.13
CA SER A 340 22.77 -1.12 -6.34
C SER A 340 23.46 -1.52 -7.65
N ARG A 341 23.53 -2.82 -7.94
CA ARG A 341 24.13 -3.36 -9.16
C ARG A 341 23.39 -2.92 -10.43
N ILE A 342 22.06 -2.98 -10.44
CA ILE A 342 21.22 -2.49 -11.55
C ILE A 342 21.47 -1.00 -11.75
N LYS A 343 21.42 -0.19 -10.70
CA LYS A 343 21.70 1.25 -10.79
C LYS A 343 23.08 1.55 -11.37
N GLY A 344 24.13 0.89 -10.86
CA GLY A 344 25.50 1.10 -11.34
C GLY A 344 25.73 0.65 -12.78
N MET A 345 25.05 -0.41 -13.22
CA MET A 345 25.09 -0.86 -14.62
C MET A 345 24.30 0.09 -15.52
N MET A 346 23.04 0.35 -15.20
CA MET A 346 22.15 1.16 -16.03
C MET A 346 22.62 2.60 -16.14
N LYS A 347 23.13 3.22 -15.06
CA LYS A 347 23.67 4.59 -15.11
C LYS A 347 24.87 4.77 -16.03
N ARG A 348 25.63 3.70 -16.32
CA ARG A 348 26.73 3.75 -17.30
C ARG A 348 26.22 3.82 -18.73
N MET A 349 25.04 3.28 -18.99
CA MET A 349 24.42 3.26 -20.33
C MET A 349 23.49 4.46 -20.53
N ASP A 350 22.70 4.79 -19.51
CA ASP A 350 21.79 5.94 -19.45
C ASP A 350 22.04 6.75 -18.18
N PRO A 351 22.71 7.91 -18.26
CA PRO A 351 22.92 8.81 -17.13
C PRO A 351 21.62 9.25 -16.42
N ASN A 352 20.49 9.23 -17.13
CA ASN A 352 19.19 9.69 -16.64
C ASN A 352 18.35 8.58 -16.00
N PHE A 353 18.91 7.38 -15.87
CA PHE A 353 18.20 6.20 -15.38
C PHE A 353 17.59 6.39 -13.98
N SER A 354 16.29 6.12 -13.87
CA SER A 354 15.55 6.01 -12.61
C SER A 354 15.19 4.54 -12.33
N TYR A 355 15.67 4.02 -11.20
CA TYR A 355 15.39 2.62 -10.81
C TYR A 355 13.91 2.41 -10.51
N GLU A 356 13.27 3.39 -9.87
CA GLU A 356 11.86 3.32 -9.48
C GLU A 356 10.95 3.28 -10.71
N LYS A 357 11.30 4.05 -11.76
CA LYS A 357 10.64 3.99 -13.08
C LYS A 357 10.83 2.60 -13.71
N PHE A 358 12.07 2.14 -13.81
CA PHE A 358 12.41 0.82 -14.35
C PHE A 358 11.67 -0.31 -13.64
N GLU A 359 11.66 -0.31 -12.31
CA GLU A 359 10.96 -1.31 -11.51
C GLU A 359 9.45 -1.30 -11.80
N GLY A 360 8.83 -0.13 -11.87
CA GLY A 360 7.42 0.02 -12.26
C GLY A 360 7.13 -0.57 -13.64
N GLN A 361 7.97 -0.27 -14.63
CA GLN A 361 7.84 -0.79 -15.99
C GLN A 361 7.93 -2.33 -16.03
N MET A 362 8.92 -2.93 -15.37
CA MET A 362 9.08 -4.39 -15.37
C MET A 362 7.89 -5.09 -14.69
N VAL A 363 7.39 -4.51 -13.60
CA VAL A 363 6.20 -4.99 -12.89
C VAL A 363 4.94 -4.90 -13.77
N ALA A 364 4.77 -3.81 -14.50
CA ALA A 364 3.65 -3.63 -15.42
C ALA A 364 3.70 -4.64 -16.57
N LEU A 365 4.86 -4.83 -17.22
CA LEU A 365 5.06 -5.81 -18.28
C LEU A 365 4.73 -7.24 -17.82
N ILE A 366 5.17 -7.63 -16.62
CA ILE A 366 4.84 -8.93 -16.04
C ILE A 366 3.33 -9.07 -15.83
N ARG A 367 2.66 -8.07 -15.26
CA ARG A 367 1.20 -8.09 -15.07
C ARG A 367 0.46 -8.22 -16.40
N MET A 368 0.87 -7.47 -17.42
CA MET A 368 0.29 -7.57 -18.76
C MET A 368 0.46 -8.98 -19.35
N ALA A 369 1.67 -9.53 -19.32
CA ALA A 369 1.96 -10.87 -19.83
C ALA A 369 1.23 -11.97 -19.05
N VAL A 370 0.99 -11.78 -17.75
CA VAL A 370 0.19 -12.73 -16.95
C VAL A 370 -1.29 -12.59 -17.28
N PHE A 371 -1.85 -11.38 -17.36
CA PHE A 371 -3.30 -11.14 -17.53
C PHE A 371 -3.82 -11.27 -18.97
N ALA A 372 -2.97 -11.15 -19.99
CA ALA A 372 -3.37 -11.37 -21.37
C ALA A 372 -3.91 -12.80 -21.60
N LYS A 373 -4.97 -12.93 -22.41
CA LYS A 373 -5.48 -14.25 -22.84
C LYS A 373 -4.40 -14.98 -23.63
N GLU A 374 -3.89 -14.30 -24.66
CA GLU A 374 -2.81 -14.75 -25.53
C GLU A 374 -1.63 -13.78 -25.40
N PRO A 375 -0.60 -14.11 -24.58
CA PRO A 375 0.54 -13.22 -24.38
C PRO A 375 1.34 -13.00 -25.68
N GLN A 376 1.28 -13.92 -26.65
CA GLN A 376 1.96 -13.79 -27.94
C GLN A 376 1.46 -12.61 -28.79
N ASN A 377 0.25 -12.11 -28.50
CA ASN A 377 -0.30 -10.94 -29.18
C ASN A 377 0.23 -9.63 -28.60
N LEU A 378 0.89 -9.66 -27.43
CA LEU A 378 1.54 -8.49 -26.87
C LEU A 378 2.88 -8.30 -27.56
N THR A 379 3.12 -7.11 -28.13
CA THR A 379 4.43 -6.76 -28.69
C THR A 379 5.54 -6.84 -27.63
N ALA A 380 5.19 -6.63 -26.36
CA ALA A 380 6.12 -6.70 -25.25
C ALA A 380 6.48 -8.13 -24.80
N TYR A 381 5.92 -9.18 -25.40
CA TYR A 381 6.22 -10.58 -25.08
C TYR A 381 6.67 -11.34 -26.32
N CYS A 382 7.97 -11.61 -26.39
CA CYS A 382 8.62 -12.36 -27.47
C CYS A 382 8.92 -13.81 -27.06
N GLY A 383 8.41 -14.25 -25.91
CA GLY A 383 8.69 -15.58 -25.37
C GLY A 383 7.87 -16.70 -26.01
N GLY A 384 8.29 -17.94 -25.72
CA GLY A 384 7.58 -19.14 -26.13
C GLY A 384 6.25 -19.34 -25.38
N LYS A 385 5.73 -20.57 -25.41
CA LYS A 385 4.49 -20.92 -24.70
C LYS A 385 4.59 -20.55 -23.21
N ARG A 386 3.67 -19.70 -22.74
CA ARG A 386 3.53 -19.32 -21.32
C ARG A 386 3.13 -20.54 -20.49
N ASP A 387 3.70 -20.66 -19.30
CA ASP A 387 3.33 -21.68 -18.32
C ASP A 387 1.81 -21.64 -18.02
N ASP A 388 1.15 -22.79 -18.13
CA ASP A 388 -0.30 -22.91 -17.99
C ASP A 388 -0.79 -22.46 -16.60
N ARG A 389 0.08 -22.52 -15.57
CA ARG A 389 -0.22 -22.06 -14.20
C ARG A 389 -0.51 -20.56 -14.10
N PHE A 390 -0.07 -19.76 -15.07
CA PHE A 390 -0.39 -18.33 -15.11
C PHE A 390 -1.86 -18.07 -15.47
N ALA A 391 -2.54 -19.01 -16.14
CA ALA A 391 -3.93 -18.85 -16.56
C ALA A 391 -4.91 -18.81 -15.38
N ASP A 392 -4.58 -19.46 -14.27
CA ASP A 392 -5.42 -19.51 -13.07
C ASP A 392 -5.36 -18.23 -12.24
N ILE A 393 -4.36 -17.37 -12.48
CA ILE A 393 -4.12 -16.16 -11.69
C ILE A 393 -5.09 -15.06 -12.12
N ILE A 394 -5.88 -14.58 -11.15
CA ILE A 394 -6.91 -13.54 -11.33
C ILE A 394 -6.51 -12.19 -10.70
N GLU A 395 -5.61 -12.18 -9.72
CA GLU A 395 -5.08 -10.96 -9.09
C GLU A 395 -3.65 -11.18 -8.61
N MET A 396 -2.83 -10.13 -8.72
CA MET A 396 -1.40 -10.15 -8.42
C MET A 396 -0.95 -8.87 -7.73
N THR A 397 -0.54 -9.00 -6.47
CA THR A 397 0.03 -7.89 -5.70
C THR A 397 1.55 -7.99 -5.65
N TYR A 398 2.24 -6.98 -6.19
CA TYR A 398 3.70 -6.85 -6.11
C TYR A 398 4.12 -6.47 -4.69
N THR A 399 5.19 -7.08 -4.18
CA THR A 399 5.65 -6.94 -2.78
C THR A 399 6.97 -6.17 -2.62
N ASN A 400 7.35 -5.35 -3.61
CA ASN A 400 8.60 -4.57 -3.59
C ASN A 400 9.87 -5.44 -3.43
N GLY A 401 9.86 -6.60 -4.09
CA GLY A 401 10.98 -7.53 -4.17
C GLY A 401 11.38 -7.76 -5.60
N MET A 402 12.54 -7.23 -6.01
CA MET A 402 13.17 -7.49 -7.30
C MET A 402 14.65 -7.80 -7.11
N CYS A 403 15.09 -8.96 -7.60
CA CYS A 403 16.48 -9.40 -7.53
C CYS A 403 17.02 -9.72 -8.91
N LEU A 404 18.23 -9.24 -9.21
CA LEU A 404 18.93 -9.58 -10.43
C LEU A 404 19.53 -10.98 -10.30
N GLN A 405 19.15 -11.89 -11.21
CA GLN A 405 19.68 -13.26 -11.26
C GLN A 405 20.84 -13.35 -12.24
N LYS A 406 20.61 -12.91 -13.49
CA LYS A 406 21.59 -13.03 -14.57
C LYS A 406 21.57 -11.77 -15.43
N VAL A 407 22.76 -11.42 -15.93
CA VAL A 407 22.96 -10.40 -16.95
C VAL A 407 23.69 -11.07 -18.09
N ARG A 408 23.21 -10.91 -19.32
CA ARG A 408 23.95 -11.25 -20.54
C ARG A 408 23.90 -10.05 -21.47
N GLN A 409 24.99 -9.81 -22.18
CA GLN A 409 25.02 -8.78 -23.20
C GLN A 409 25.52 -9.43 -24.49
N ASN A 410 24.67 -9.40 -25.52
CA ASN A 410 24.96 -9.95 -26.83
C ASN A 410 25.03 -8.78 -27.81
N GLY A 411 26.25 -8.29 -28.06
CA GLY A 411 26.46 -7.05 -28.82
C GLY A 411 25.77 -5.87 -28.15
N ASN A 412 24.77 -5.32 -28.85
CA ASN A 412 24.00 -4.16 -28.39
C ASN A 412 22.72 -4.53 -27.62
N VAL A 413 22.40 -5.82 -27.47
CA VAL A 413 21.20 -6.26 -26.73
C VAL A 413 21.59 -6.70 -25.33
N LEU A 414 20.94 -6.10 -24.34
CA LEU A 414 21.09 -6.41 -22.92
C LEU A 414 19.95 -7.31 -22.46
N HIS A 415 20.29 -8.48 -21.95
CA HIS A 415 19.35 -9.44 -21.37
C HIS A 415 19.49 -9.45 -19.85
N LEU A 416 18.40 -9.17 -19.14
CA LEU A 416 18.31 -9.14 -17.68
C LEU A 416 17.30 -10.17 -17.19
N THR A 417 17.77 -11.18 -16.46
CA THR A 417 16.88 -12.09 -15.74
C THR A 417 16.62 -11.56 -14.34
N LEU A 418 15.38 -11.18 -14.08
CA LEU A 418 14.91 -10.62 -12.82
C LEU A 418 13.99 -11.61 -12.12
N ARG A 419 14.22 -11.79 -10.82
CA ARG A 419 13.32 -12.52 -9.92
C ARG A 419 12.45 -11.52 -9.17
N THR A 420 11.14 -11.69 -9.26
CA THR A 420 10.15 -10.81 -8.65
C THR A 420 9.24 -11.59 -7.70
N TRP A 421 8.79 -10.95 -6.61
CA TRP A 421 7.96 -11.58 -5.57
C TRP A 421 6.53 -11.07 -5.60
N TRP A 422 5.59 -12.01 -5.63
CA TRP A 422 4.18 -11.74 -5.83
C TRP A 422 3.31 -12.46 -4.81
N ILE A 423 2.23 -11.81 -4.43
CA ILE A 423 1.09 -12.45 -3.80
C ILE A 423 0.04 -12.64 -4.89
N ASN A 424 -0.20 -13.89 -5.26
CA ASN A 424 -1.13 -14.28 -6.30
C ASN A 424 -2.42 -14.81 -5.68
N TYR A 425 -3.54 -14.45 -6.30
CA TYR A 425 -4.84 -15.06 -6.06
C TYR A 425 -5.20 -15.82 -7.31
N SER A 426 -5.34 -17.13 -7.17
CA SER A 426 -5.70 -18.02 -8.26
C SER A 426 -7.07 -18.63 -8.01
N GLU A 427 -7.87 -18.77 -9.06
CA GLU A 427 -9.11 -19.53 -9.00
C GLU A 427 -8.84 -20.97 -9.46
N VAL A 428 -9.01 -21.92 -8.54
CA VAL A 428 -8.81 -23.35 -8.79
C VAL A 428 -10.02 -24.09 -8.25
N ASN A 429 -10.74 -24.79 -9.13
CA ASN A 429 -11.94 -25.57 -8.80
C ASN A 429 -13.01 -24.76 -8.04
N GLY A 430 -13.27 -23.51 -8.45
CA GLY A 430 -14.29 -22.65 -7.83
C GLY A 430 -13.89 -22.07 -6.47
N LYS A 431 -12.64 -22.25 -6.03
CA LYS A 431 -12.10 -21.64 -4.80
C LYS A 431 -10.97 -20.68 -5.13
N ILE A 432 -10.87 -19.60 -4.35
CA ILE A 432 -9.75 -18.66 -4.45
C ILE A 432 -8.63 -19.10 -3.52
N ILE A 433 -7.47 -19.40 -4.09
CA ILE A 433 -6.28 -19.80 -3.36
C ILE A 433 -5.29 -18.64 -3.39
N LYS A 434 -4.84 -18.22 -2.20
CA LYS A 434 -3.79 -17.22 -2.04
C LYS A 434 -2.43 -17.90 -1.95
N THR A 435 -1.49 -17.54 -2.82
CA THR A 435 -0.13 -18.08 -2.84
C THR A 435 0.93 -16.97 -2.90
N GLY A 436 2.11 -17.26 -2.34
CA GLY A 436 3.30 -16.42 -2.50
C GLY A 436 4.24 -17.03 -3.53
N ASP A 437 4.22 -16.50 -4.74
CA ASP A 437 4.99 -17.03 -5.87
C ASP A 437 6.20 -16.14 -6.19
N LEU A 438 7.22 -16.72 -6.81
CA LEU A 438 8.26 -15.94 -7.48
C LEU A 438 8.12 -16.10 -8.99
N ILE A 439 8.40 -15.01 -9.71
CA ILE A 439 8.43 -15.02 -11.17
C ILE A 439 9.83 -14.64 -11.61
N ASP A 440 10.47 -15.54 -12.34
CA ASP A 440 11.72 -15.26 -13.06
C ASP A 440 11.34 -14.83 -14.47
N ALA A 441 11.60 -13.56 -14.79
CA ALA A 441 11.35 -12.99 -16.10
C ALA A 441 12.68 -12.51 -16.71
N THR A 442 12.93 -12.87 -17.98
CA THR A 442 14.07 -12.40 -18.75
C THR A 442 13.62 -11.28 -19.67
N PHE A 443 14.20 -10.11 -19.48
CA PHE A 443 13.92 -8.91 -20.26
C PHE A 443 15.07 -8.62 -21.22
N ALA A 444 14.74 -8.24 -22.45
CA ALA A 444 15.71 -7.79 -23.44
C ALA A 444 15.44 -6.34 -23.83
N LYS A 445 16.51 -5.58 -24.06
CA LYS A 445 16.47 -4.23 -24.64
C LYS A 445 17.76 -3.95 -25.41
N ASN A 446 17.63 -3.32 -26.57
CA ASN A 446 18.77 -2.76 -27.28
C ASN A 446 19.26 -1.49 -26.55
N VAL A 447 20.52 -1.52 -26.10
CA VAL A 447 21.13 -0.42 -25.34
C VAL A 447 21.85 0.59 -26.22
N ALA A 448 21.99 0.33 -27.52
CA ALA A 448 22.58 1.29 -28.46
C ALA A 448 21.67 2.50 -28.69
N ARG A 449 20.35 2.33 -28.56
CA ARG A 449 19.38 3.42 -28.67
C ARG A 449 19.03 3.97 -27.30
N ARG A 450 19.24 5.27 -27.15
CA ARG A 450 18.92 6.01 -25.92
C ARG A 450 17.44 6.36 -25.94
N GLU A 451 16.79 6.18 -24.79
CA GLU A 451 15.42 6.66 -24.60
C GLU A 451 15.41 8.19 -24.70
N THR A 452 14.61 8.72 -25.61
CA THR A 452 14.52 10.17 -25.84
C THR A 452 13.82 10.83 -24.65
N PRO A 453 14.44 11.79 -23.95
CA PRO A 453 13.80 12.46 -22.83
C PRO A 453 12.55 13.24 -23.26
N GLY A 454 11.52 13.27 -22.43
CA GLY A 454 10.37 14.19 -22.58
C GLY A 454 9.08 13.62 -23.19
N PHE A 455 9.10 12.39 -23.71
CA PHE A 455 7.88 11.69 -24.14
C PHE A 455 7.39 10.70 -23.08
N SER A 456 6.08 10.41 -23.09
CA SER A 456 5.53 9.43 -22.16
C SER A 456 6.13 8.06 -22.43
N ILE A 457 6.22 7.29 -21.36
CA ILE A 457 6.86 5.96 -21.29
C ILE A 457 6.32 4.97 -22.33
N THR A 458 5.12 5.22 -22.83
CA THR A 458 4.29 4.36 -23.67
C THR A 458 4.21 4.80 -25.13
N SER A 459 4.65 6.03 -25.45
CA SER A 459 4.49 6.64 -26.77
C SER A 459 5.78 6.48 -27.56
N VAL A 460 5.91 5.36 -28.28
CA VAL A 460 7.03 5.18 -29.22
C VAL A 460 6.73 5.91 -30.52
N ASN A 461 7.77 6.24 -31.30
CA ASN A 461 7.60 6.82 -32.63
C ASN A 461 7.85 5.74 -33.68
N CYS A 462 6.88 5.54 -34.57
CA CYS A 462 7.07 4.64 -35.70
C CYS A 462 8.25 5.13 -36.56
N HIS A 463 9.23 4.27 -36.84
CA HIS A 463 10.39 4.63 -37.66
C HIS A 463 10.05 4.98 -39.12
N SER A 464 8.93 4.47 -39.63
CA SER A 464 8.51 4.69 -41.02
C SER A 464 7.79 6.04 -41.19
N CYS A 465 6.80 6.35 -40.34
CA CYS A 465 5.97 7.56 -40.51
C CYS A 465 6.14 8.61 -39.40
N GLY A 466 6.98 8.34 -38.40
CA GLY A 466 7.15 9.17 -37.21
C GLY A 466 5.98 9.13 -36.23
N GLY A 467 4.82 8.60 -36.62
CA GLY A 467 3.58 8.62 -35.83
C GLY A 467 3.75 7.95 -34.48
N SER A 468 3.22 8.57 -33.43
CA SER A 468 3.32 8.04 -32.08
C SER A 468 2.10 7.21 -31.70
N PHE A 469 2.34 6.00 -31.22
CA PHE A 469 1.29 5.04 -30.84
C PHE A 469 1.73 4.20 -29.65
N ASP A 470 0.77 3.46 -29.08
CA ASP A 470 1.03 2.56 -27.97
C ASP A 470 1.54 1.20 -28.51
N ALA A 471 2.86 1.08 -28.62
CA ALA A 471 3.49 -0.12 -29.15
C ALA A 471 3.42 -1.33 -28.22
N VAL A 472 3.04 -1.17 -26.95
CA VAL A 472 2.83 -2.31 -26.05
C VAL A 472 1.66 -3.17 -26.57
N ARG A 473 0.67 -2.52 -27.18
CA ARG A 473 -0.60 -3.12 -27.59
C ARG A 473 -0.70 -3.44 -29.08
N GLN A 474 0.07 -2.76 -29.91
CA GLN A 474 -0.02 -2.87 -31.36
C GLN A 474 1.35 -3.18 -31.92
N ARG A 475 1.47 -4.33 -32.58
CA ARG A 475 2.70 -4.75 -33.28
C ARG A 475 2.93 -3.95 -34.55
N ASN A 476 1.85 -3.50 -35.20
CA ASN A 476 1.93 -2.70 -36.42
C ASN A 476 1.50 -1.27 -36.12
N CYS A 477 2.19 -0.31 -36.73
CA CYS A 477 1.83 1.09 -36.63
C CYS A 477 0.42 1.33 -37.20
N PRO A 478 -0.51 1.95 -36.46
CA PRO A 478 -1.89 2.17 -36.92
C PRO A 478 -1.99 3.17 -38.07
N TYR A 479 -0.92 3.94 -38.31
CA TYR A 479 -0.89 4.98 -39.33
C TYR A 479 -0.33 4.49 -40.68
N CYS A 480 0.70 3.64 -40.67
CA CYS A 480 1.37 3.19 -41.90
C CYS A 480 1.44 1.66 -42.07
N GLY A 481 0.98 0.89 -41.08
CA GLY A 481 0.98 -0.58 -41.14
C GLY A 481 2.35 -1.24 -40.93
N THR A 482 3.44 -0.48 -40.84
CA THR A 482 4.79 -1.01 -40.62
C THR A 482 4.89 -1.73 -39.27
N GLU A 483 5.52 -2.92 -39.26
CA GLU A 483 5.82 -3.67 -38.05
C GLU A 483 6.81 -2.89 -37.17
N TYR A 484 6.56 -2.88 -35.87
CA TYR A 484 7.35 -2.16 -34.89
C TYR A 484 8.08 -3.13 -33.95
N HIS A 485 9.40 -3.06 -33.99
CA HIS A 485 10.31 -3.85 -33.17
C HIS A 485 10.54 -3.18 -31.82
N MET A 486 9.74 -3.59 -30.83
CA MET A 486 9.72 -2.97 -29.51
C MET A 486 11.05 -3.11 -28.74
N GLU A 487 11.81 -4.17 -29.01
CA GLU A 487 13.11 -4.45 -28.42
C GLU A 487 14.18 -3.39 -28.74
N GLU A 488 13.98 -2.59 -29.80
CA GLU A 488 14.92 -1.54 -30.20
C GLU A 488 14.87 -0.32 -29.27
N ASP A 489 13.67 0.06 -28.84
CA ASP A 489 13.45 1.31 -28.09
C ASP A 489 12.95 1.04 -26.65
N TYR A 490 12.37 -0.14 -26.39
CA TYR A 490 11.75 -0.51 -25.12
C TYR A 490 12.16 -1.92 -24.64
N TRP A 491 11.67 -2.30 -23.46
CA TRP A 491 11.91 -3.63 -22.89
C TRP A 491 10.87 -4.63 -23.34
N VAL A 492 11.32 -5.84 -23.71
CA VAL A 492 10.46 -6.98 -24.05
C VAL A 492 10.76 -8.17 -23.15
N ILE A 493 9.76 -9.02 -22.90
CA ILE A 493 9.90 -10.28 -22.14
C ILE A 493 10.23 -11.41 -23.11
N GLU A 494 11.37 -12.06 -22.95
CA GLU A 494 11.79 -13.23 -23.75
C GLU A 494 11.42 -14.56 -23.10
N ASP A 495 11.38 -14.62 -21.78
CA ASP A 495 11.06 -15.84 -21.04
C ASP A 495 10.46 -15.47 -19.69
N MET A 496 9.45 -16.22 -19.25
CA MET A 496 8.80 -15.99 -17.97
C MET A 496 8.39 -17.31 -17.33
N LYS A 497 8.88 -17.56 -16.12
CA LYS A 497 8.67 -18.82 -15.40
C LYS A 497 8.20 -18.59 -13.97
N LEU A 498 7.18 -19.35 -13.59
CA LEU A 498 6.67 -19.38 -12.23
C LEU A 498 7.52 -20.32 -11.38
N VAL A 499 8.22 -19.77 -10.38
CA VAL A 499 9.08 -20.51 -9.45
C VAL A 499 8.33 -20.71 -8.15
N ARG A 500 7.85 -21.95 -7.93
CA ARG A 500 7.16 -22.38 -6.71
C ARG A 500 8.08 -23.11 -5.77
#